data_AF-A0AA40DIG7-F1
#
_entry.id   AF-A0AA40DIG7-F1
#
_cell.length_a   1.000
_cell.length_b   1.000
_cell.length_c   1.000
_cell.angle_alpha   90.00
_cell.angle_beta   90.00
_cell.angle_gamma   90.00
#
_symmetry.space_group_name_H-M   'P 1'
#
loop_
_entity.id
_entity.type
_entity.pdbx_description
1 polymer ?
#
loop_
_entity_poly.entity_id
_entity_poly.type
_entity_poly.pdbx_seq_one_letter_code
_entity_poly.pdbx_strand_id
1 'polypeptide(L)'
;MSDANKPTEAAAPADTPVVAPEPVTATAPESAAKTEAPAATTAVAPATEPTAAATTTTTTEATANNATPETAPAQDTPQTETAKEKEASPLSQLWEAAEAHGHPEIWGVPLADPASHIPSQIVFQKYLNANDGDLVKAKDQLIKTLDWRKKTDPLELVRRMYSKSKFEGLGFVTTYVIDGKEVDEPEEREIFTWNIYGGVKSIDETFGNLEEFINWRVALMELALQELNICGAIKPITADYDPYKLFQVHDYKSISFLRSPPHVKSASTETIKVFAQNYPELLKEKFFVNVPAIMGFVYGFMKLFVAPKTIKKFHPMSNGANLAKEFSESRIKGLGEKLPAEYGGKGGELKAVGKEPFLTSE
;
A
#
# COMPACT_ATOMS: atom_id res chain seq x y z
N MET A 1 -61.95 43.73 -4.84
CA MET A 1 -62.74 44.52 -3.86
C MET A 1 -62.53 43.82 -2.52
N SER A 2 -61.41 44.08 -1.86
CA SER A 2 -61.20 45.20 -0.90
C SER A 2 -62.01 44.94 0.37
N ASP A 3 -61.36 44.38 1.40
CA ASP A 3 -61.03 45.06 2.68
C ASP A 3 -62.20 45.02 3.68
N ALA A 4 -62.08 44.99 5.00
CA ALA A 4 -61.07 44.72 6.02
C ALA A 4 -61.83 44.89 7.36
N ASN A 5 -61.64 44.05 8.38
CA ASN A 5 -61.40 44.49 9.77
C ASN A 5 -61.20 43.33 10.77
N LYS A 6 -60.08 43.43 11.51
CA LYS A 6 -59.77 42.88 12.85
C LYS A 6 -59.97 44.04 13.88
N PRO A 7 -59.65 44.01 15.21
CA PRO A 7 -59.16 42.96 16.14
C PRO A 7 -59.96 42.92 17.49
N THR A 8 -59.69 42.04 18.49
CA THR A 8 -58.71 42.17 19.62
C THR A 8 -59.05 41.04 20.65
N GLU A 9 -58.15 40.10 21.01
CA GLU A 9 -57.43 39.93 22.33
C GLU A 9 -58.36 39.49 23.51
N ALA A 10 -58.06 38.66 24.51
CA ALA A 10 -56.91 37.91 25.03
C ALA A 10 -57.48 36.83 26.02
N ALA A 11 -56.75 35.74 26.30
CA ALA A 11 -56.55 35.13 27.63
C ALA A 11 -56.19 33.63 27.56
N ALA A 12 -54.97 33.31 28.01
CA ALA A 12 -54.55 32.08 28.66
C ALA A 12 -53.93 32.50 30.02
N PRO A 13 -53.54 31.63 30.97
CA PRO A 13 -53.46 30.17 30.92
C PRO A 13 -54.03 29.46 32.18
N ALA A 14 -54.04 28.12 32.19
CA ALA A 14 -54.16 27.34 33.41
C ALA A 14 -53.24 26.09 33.36
N ASP A 15 -52.46 25.95 34.42
CA ASP A 15 -51.51 24.90 34.76
C ASP A 15 -52.05 23.48 34.64
N THR A 16 -51.20 22.57 34.18
CA THR A 16 -51.23 21.15 34.57
C THR A 16 -49.81 20.62 34.75
N PRO A 17 -49.52 19.82 35.80
CA PRO A 17 -48.17 19.53 36.20
C PRO A 17 -47.56 18.32 35.47
N VAL A 18 -46.26 18.45 35.26
CA VAL A 18 -45.31 17.46 34.76
C VAL A 18 -45.17 16.30 35.75
N VAL A 19 -45.29 15.06 35.25
CA VAL A 19 -44.85 13.84 35.95
C VAL A 19 -43.71 13.22 35.15
N ALA A 20 -42.53 13.20 35.76
CA ALA A 20 -41.35 12.49 35.30
C ALA A 20 -41.43 11.00 35.68
N PRO A 21 -40.91 10.06 34.88
CA PRO A 21 -40.54 8.75 35.37
C PRO A 21 -39.05 8.70 35.73
N GLU A 22 -38.79 8.37 37.00
CA GLU A 22 -37.49 8.02 37.57
C GLU A 22 -37.00 6.61 37.13
N PRO A 23 -35.70 6.31 37.30
CA PRO A 23 -35.01 5.20 36.64
C PRO A 23 -35.15 3.88 37.42
N VAL A 24 -35.38 2.79 36.69
CA VAL A 24 -35.39 1.44 37.26
C VAL A 24 -33.95 0.92 37.32
N THR A 25 -33.42 0.85 38.54
CA THR A 25 -32.20 0.14 38.91
C THR A 25 -32.51 -1.36 39.00
N ALA A 26 -31.74 -2.20 38.31
CA ALA A 26 -31.79 -3.65 38.45
C ALA A 26 -30.41 -4.17 38.89
N THR A 27 -30.47 -4.82 40.05
CA THR A 27 -29.45 -5.32 40.95
C THR A 27 -28.64 -6.48 40.36
N ALA A 28 -27.35 -6.51 40.67
CA ALA A 28 -26.48 -7.69 40.54
C ALA A 28 -26.85 -8.79 41.57
N PRO A 29 -26.39 -10.03 41.34
CA PRO A 29 -25.96 -10.87 42.45
C PRO A 29 -24.49 -11.28 42.28
N GLU A 30 -23.73 -11.01 43.33
CA GLU A 30 -22.42 -11.60 43.61
C GLU A 30 -22.62 -12.59 44.77
N SER A 31 -22.14 -13.84 44.63
CA SER A 31 -21.17 -14.42 45.59
C SER A 31 -20.89 -15.92 45.34
N ALA A 32 -19.59 -16.18 45.19
CA ALA A 32 -18.79 -17.29 45.71
C ALA A 32 -19.03 -18.74 45.24
N ALA A 33 -18.04 -19.24 44.50
CA ALA A 33 -17.26 -20.40 44.94
C ALA A 33 -15.80 -20.31 44.43
N LYS A 34 -14.86 -20.27 45.38
CA LYS A 34 -13.42 -20.49 45.18
C LYS A 34 -13.16 -21.94 44.77
N THR A 35 -12.28 -22.18 43.80
CA THR A 35 -11.32 -23.31 43.88
C THR A 35 -10.06 -22.96 43.09
N GLU A 36 -8.94 -23.48 43.60
CA GLU A 36 -7.55 -23.13 43.38
C GLU A 36 -6.97 -23.39 41.98
N ALA A 37 -5.88 -22.68 41.71
CA ALA A 37 -4.90 -22.99 40.67
C ALA A 37 -4.31 -24.40 40.83
N PRO A 38 -3.71 -24.94 39.76
CA PRO A 38 -2.26 -24.82 39.76
C PRO A 38 -1.67 -24.33 38.44
N ALA A 39 -0.53 -23.66 38.60
CA ALA A 39 0.40 -23.34 37.54
C ALA A 39 0.94 -24.61 36.87
N ALA A 40 1.01 -24.60 35.54
CA ALA A 40 1.94 -25.41 34.79
C ALA A 40 2.39 -24.62 33.56
N THR A 41 3.60 -24.08 33.69
CA THR A 41 4.52 -23.71 32.62
C THR A 41 4.51 -24.71 31.47
N THR A 42 4.39 -24.20 30.24
CA THR A 42 5.14 -24.77 29.10
C THR A 42 5.36 -23.67 28.08
N ALA A 43 6.52 -23.03 28.21
CA ALA A 43 7.14 -22.27 27.13
C ALA A 43 7.59 -23.29 26.07
N VAL A 44 7.12 -23.12 24.83
CA VAL A 44 7.64 -23.88 23.69
C VAL A 44 8.47 -22.91 22.86
N ALA A 45 9.80 -23.07 22.95
CA ALA A 45 10.76 -22.58 21.98
C ALA A 45 10.61 -23.31 20.65
N PRO A 46 10.94 -22.65 19.53
CA PRO A 46 12.11 -23.05 18.75
C PRO A 46 12.96 -21.80 18.39
N ALA A 47 14.27 -21.66 18.67
CA ALA A 47 15.43 -22.46 18.22
C ALA A 47 15.30 -22.82 16.72
N THR A 48 16.05 -22.26 15.76
CA THR A 48 17.50 -22.09 15.70
C THR A 48 17.89 -21.10 14.59
N GLU A 49 18.78 -20.16 14.88
CA GLU A 49 19.65 -19.50 13.90
C GLU A 49 20.80 -20.45 13.51
N PRO A 50 21.31 -20.43 12.27
CA PRO A 50 22.66 -20.86 11.98
C PRO A 50 23.61 -19.65 12.02
N THR A 51 24.51 -19.75 12.98
CA THR A 51 25.67 -18.90 13.27
C THR A 51 26.57 -18.66 12.06
N ALA A 52 26.90 -17.39 11.84
CA ALA A 52 28.04 -16.94 11.04
C ALA A 52 29.35 -17.31 11.75
N ALA A 53 30.23 -18.03 11.04
CA ALA A 53 31.58 -18.31 11.49
C ALA A 53 32.49 -17.10 11.23
N ALA A 54 32.95 -16.48 12.31
CA ALA A 54 34.10 -15.58 12.28
C ALA A 54 35.38 -16.42 12.39
N THR A 55 36.38 -16.15 11.54
CA THR A 55 37.77 -16.52 11.78
C THR A 55 38.60 -15.25 11.86
N THR A 56 39.26 -15.08 12.99
CA THR A 56 40.24 -14.05 13.31
C THR A 56 41.62 -14.52 12.85
N THR A 57 42.38 -13.65 12.19
CA THR A 57 43.84 -13.71 12.23
C THR A 57 44.42 -12.29 12.23
N THR A 58 45.52 -12.19 12.96
CA THR A 58 46.09 -11.01 13.60
C THR A 58 47.28 -10.46 12.79
N THR A 59 47.38 -9.13 12.73
CA THR A 59 48.58 -8.25 12.72
C THR A 59 49.79 -8.58 11.83
N THR A 60 50.17 -7.64 10.96
CA THR A 60 51.50 -7.00 11.04
C THR A 60 51.49 -5.60 10.41
N GLU A 61 52.15 -4.69 11.13
CA GLU A 61 52.40 -3.27 10.88
C GLU A 61 53.74 -3.11 10.12
N ALA A 62 53.88 -2.07 9.28
CA ALA A 62 55.01 -1.13 9.22
C ALA A 62 55.32 -0.50 7.84
N THR A 63 55.37 0.85 7.86
CA THR A 63 56.31 1.79 7.20
C THR A 63 56.32 2.04 5.68
N ALA A 64 55.84 3.24 5.32
CA ALA A 64 56.55 4.35 4.64
C ALA A 64 57.58 4.05 3.54
N ASN A 65 57.36 4.61 2.33
CA ASN A 65 58.16 5.75 1.84
C ASN A 65 57.71 6.31 0.48
N ASN A 66 57.81 7.64 0.40
CA ASN A 66 57.78 8.49 -0.79
C ASN A 66 58.82 8.06 -1.84
N ALA A 67 58.48 8.20 -3.13
CA ALA A 67 59.35 8.76 -4.17
C ALA A 67 58.63 8.89 -5.51
N THR A 68 58.28 10.13 -5.88
CA THR A 68 58.17 10.56 -7.29
C THR A 68 59.57 10.88 -7.80
N PRO A 69 59.85 10.61 -9.08
CA PRO A 69 60.33 11.73 -9.89
C PRO A 69 59.65 11.81 -11.28
N GLU A 70 59.40 13.06 -11.62
CA GLU A 70 58.90 13.65 -12.85
C GLU A 70 60.03 13.74 -13.91
N THR A 71 59.79 13.39 -15.18
CA THR A 71 60.20 14.20 -16.36
C THR A 71 59.61 13.71 -17.71
N ALA A 72 58.82 14.61 -18.31
CA ALA A 72 58.40 14.93 -19.70
C ALA A 72 59.13 14.34 -20.96
N PRO A 73 58.72 14.67 -22.23
CA PRO A 73 57.39 14.74 -22.87
C PRO A 73 57.30 14.14 -24.32
N ALA A 74 56.07 14.06 -24.85
CA ALA A 74 55.62 14.10 -26.26
C ALA A 74 55.88 12.91 -27.22
N GLN A 75 54.82 12.30 -27.77
CA GLN A 75 54.29 12.59 -29.12
C GLN A 75 53.09 11.70 -29.49
N ASP A 76 52.12 12.31 -30.18
CA ASP A 76 50.92 11.74 -30.78
C ASP A 76 51.19 10.55 -31.73
N THR A 77 50.38 9.50 -31.62
CA THR A 77 49.77 8.87 -32.81
C THR A 77 48.45 8.18 -32.40
N PRO A 78 47.39 8.27 -33.22
CA PRO A 78 46.02 7.86 -32.85
C PRO A 78 45.74 6.39 -33.17
N GLN A 79 44.61 5.90 -32.62
CA GLN A 79 43.98 4.58 -32.79
C GLN A 79 44.54 3.47 -31.91
N THR A 80 43.71 3.06 -30.94
CA THR A 80 42.82 1.92 -31.18
C THR A 80 41.64 2.06 -30.21
N GLU A 81 40.50 2.53 -30.72
CA GLU A 81 39.20 2.24 -30.13
C GLU A 81 39.04 0.72 -30.16
N THR A 82 39.53 0.07 -29.10
CA THR A 82 39.24 -1.32 -28.86
C THR A 82 37.77 -1.35 -28.49
N ALA A 83 36.98 -1.98 -29.37
CA ALA A 83 35.60 -2.35 -29.11
C ALA A 83 35.51 -2.99 -27.72
N LYS A 84 35.07 -2.21 -26.72
CA LYS A 84 34.41 -2.77 -25.56
C LYS A 84 33.14 -3.39 -26.12
N GLU A 85 33.16 -4.70 -26.21
CA GLU A 85 31.97 -5.54 -26.13
C GLU A 85 31.04 -4.89 -25.11
N LYS A 86 29.99 -4.21 -25.58
CA LYS A 86 29.04 -3.49 -24.74
C LYS A 86 28.35 -4.59 -23.93
N GLU A 87 28.80 -4.82 -22.70
CA GLU A 87 27.99 -5.58 -21.75
C GLU A 87 26.58 -4.97 -21.77
N ALA A 88 25.58 -5.81 -22.10
CA ALA A 88 24.21 -5.38 -22.19
C ALA A 88 23.79 -4.74 -20.86
N SER A 89 23.15 -3.58 -20.91
CA SER A 89 22.72 -2.89 -19.68
C SER A 89 21.80 -3.80 -18.85
N PRO A 90 21.73 -3.63 -17.52
CA PRO A 90 20.83 -4.44 -16.69
C PRO A 90 19.38 -4.44 -17.19
N LEU A 91 18.88 -3.31 -17.70
CA LEU A 91 17.52 -3.24 -18.26
C LEU A 91 17.39 -4.03 -19.57
N SER A 92 18.42 -4.03 -20.43
CA SER A 92 18.45 -4.85 -21.65
C SER A 92 18.38 -6.33 -21.31
N GLN A 93 19.11 -6.78 -20.30
CA GLN A 93 19.10 -8.19 -19.87
C GLN A 93 17.76 -8.60 -19.24
N LEU A 94 17.07 -7.68 -18.53
CA LEU A 94 15.71 -7.92 -18.04
C LEU A 94 14.70 -7.96 -19.19
N TRP A 95 14.85 -7.11 -20.20
CA TRP A 95 14.04 -7.15 -21.41
C TRP A 95 14.19 -8.47 -22.16
N GLU A 96 15.41 -8.91 -22.45
CA GLU A 96 15.66 -10.20 -23.12
C GLU A 96 15.04 -11.38 -22.37
N ALA A 97 15.07 -11.35 -21.03
CA ALA A 97 14.44 -12.36 -20.20
C ALA A 97 12.90 -12.33 -20.32
N ALA A 98 12.30 -11.14 -20.32
CA ALA A 98 10.86 -10.96 -20.48
C ALA A 98 10.37 -11.35 -21.89
N GLU A 99 11.11 -10.94 -22.93
CA GLU A 99 10.85 -11.28 -24.31
C GLU A 99 10.91 -12.80 -24.54
N ALA A 100 11.96 -13.46 -24.01
CA ALA A 100 12.10 -14.92 -24.08
C ALA A 100 10.98 -15.67 -23.32
N HIS A 101 10.45 -15.09 -22.24
CA HIS A 101 9.30 -15.67 -21.52
C HIS A 101 7.99 -15.55 -22.34
N GLY A 102 7.82 -14.46 -23.10
CA GLY A 102 6.73 -14.28 -24.06
C GLY A 102 5.37 -13.87 -23.47
N HIS A 103 5.30 -13.49 -22.19
CA HIS A 103 4.10 -12.83 -21.65
C HIS A 103 4.21 -11.31 -21.88
N PRO A 104 3.19 -10.65 -22.44
CA PRO A 104 3.38 -9.36 -23.10
C PRO A 104 3.32 -8.14 -22.18
N GLU A 105 2.90 -8.25 -20.93
CA GLU A 105 2.61 -7.08 -20.10
C GLU A 105 3.00 -7.21 -18.63
N ILE A 106 3.30 -6.08 -18.00
CA ILE A 106 3.28 -5.92 -16.54
C ILE A 106 2.54 -4.63 -16.18
N TRP A 107 1.55 -4.72 -15.28
CA TRP A 107 0.72 -3.62 -14.77
C TRP A 107 -0.02 -2.83 -15.87
N GLY A 108 -0.37 -3.50 -16.97
CA GLY A 108 -1.00 -2.91 -18.14
C GLY A 108 -0.01 -2.30 -19.14
N VAL A 109 1.30 -2.28 -18.85
CA VAL A 109 2.34 -1.81 -19.76
C VAL A 109 2.71 -2.94 -20.73
N PRO A 110 2.49 -2.77 -22.05
CA PRO A 110 3.04 -3.68 -23.04
C PRO A 110 4.56 -3.62 -22.99
N LEU A 111 5.21 -4.74 -22.71
CA LEU A 111 6.66 -4.81 -22.62
C LEU A 111 7.27 -4.72 -24.02
N ALA A 112 8.21 -3.80 -24.17
CA ALA A 112 9.02 -3.56 -25.35
C ALA A 112 10.47 -3.19 -24.96
N ASP A 113 11.34 -3.04 -25.96
CA ASP A 113 12.75 -2.70 -25.78
C ASP A 113 12.93 -1.39 -24.97
N PRO A 114 13.56 -1.44 -23.78
CA PRO A 114 13.77 -0.28 -22.93
C PRO A 114 14.69 0.77 -23.58
N ALA A 115 15.45 0.47 -24.64
CA ALA A 115 16.24 1.48 -25.35
C ALA A 115 15.37 2.60 -25.96
N SER A 116 14.09 2.31 -26.26
CA SER A 116 13.16 3.26 -26.88
C SER A 116 11.80 3.36 -26.18
N HIS A 117 11.49 2.46 -25.23
CA HIS A 117 10.20 2.41 -24.56
C HIS A 117 10.31 2.77 -23.07
N ILE A 118 9.98 4.01 -22.72
CA ILE A 118 10.08 4.54 -21.34
C ILE A 118 9.22 3.76 -20.33
N PRO A 119 7.95 3.39 -20.63
CA PRO A 119 7.17 2.57 -19.70
C PRO A 119 7.85 1.25 -19.34
N SER A 120 8.47 0.57 -20.31
CA SER A 120 9.29 -0.63 -20.03
C SER A 120 10.48 -0.32 -19.14
N GLN A 121 11.19 0.80 -19.41
CA GLN A 121 12.32 1.21 -18.57
C GLN A 121 11.90 1.33 -17.11
N ILE A 122 10.72 1.91 -16.84
CA ILE A 122 10.19 2.07 -15.49
C ILE A 122 9.90 0.72 -14.85
N VAL A 123 9.22 -0.19 -15.57
CA VAL A 123 8.94 -1.54 -15.08
C VAL A 123 10.24 -2.25 -14.67
N PHE A 124 11.22 -2.32 -15.59
CA PHE A 124 12.47 -3.02 -15.32
C PHE A 124 13.30 -2.33 -14.23
N GLN A 125 13.33 -0.99 -14.19
CA GLN A 125 14.03 -0.26 -13.14
C GLN A 125 13.40 -0.50 -11.76
N LYS A 126 12.07 -0.65 -11.65
CA LYS A 126 11.40 -1.01 -10.39
C LYS A 126 11.81 -2.39 -9.88
N TYR A 127 11.92 -3.40 -10.74
CA TYR A 127 12.45 -4.72 -10.36
C TYR A 127 13.91 -4.65 -9.91
N LEU A 128 14.73 -3.85 -10.59
CA LEU A 128 16.13 -3.66 -10.24
C LEU A 128 16.26 -2.94 -8.87
N ASN A 129 15.48 -1.88 -8.66
CA ASN A 129 15.43 -1.13 -7.41
C ASN A 129 14.96 -2.01 -6.23
N ALA A 130 13.96 -2.85 -6.45
CA ALA A 130 13.42 -3.76 -5.44
C ALA A 130 14.43 -4.80 -4.95
N ASN A 131 15.46 -5.07 -5.76
CA ASN A 131 16.51 -6.03 -5.49
C ASN A 131 17.87 -5.37 -5.29
N ASP A 132 17.90 -4.08 -4.91
CA ASP A 132 19.13 -3.34 -4.60
C ASP A 132 20.18 -3.35 -5.73
N GLY A 133 19.74 -3.39 -6.99
CA GLY A 133 20.64 -3.48 -8.15
C GLY A 133 21.09 -4.90 -8.50
N ASP A 134 20.72 -5.92 -7.71
CA ASP A 134 21.05 -7.33 -7.97
C ASP A 134 20.26 -7.86 -9.17
N LEU A 135 20.91 -7.92 -10.32
CA LEU A 135 20.30 -8.32 -11.58
C LEU A 135 19.78 -9.77 -11.55
N VAL A 136 20.47 -10.68 -10.84
CA VAL A 136 20.05 -12.09 -10.78
C VAL A 136 18.73 -12.20 -10.03
N LYS A 137 18.60 -11.54 -8.89
CA LYS A 137 17.36 -11.52 -8.12
C LYS A 137 16.25 -10.75 -8.82
N ALA A 138 16.57 -9.61 -9.45
CA ALA A 138 15.60 -8.85 -10.24
C ALA A 138 15.01 -9.68 -11.39
N LYS A 139 15.87 -10.42 -12.11
CA LYS A 139 15.45 -11.33 -13.18
C LYS A 139 14.58 -12.47 -12.65
N ASP A 140 14.98 -13.12 -11.55
CA ASP A 140 14.18 -14.17 -10.92
C ASP A 140 12.79 -13.67 -10.49
N GLN A 141 12.74 -12.50 -9.84
CA GLN A 141 11.47 -11.89 -9.43
C GLN A 141 10.60 -11.54 -10.63
N LEU A 142 11.18 -10.93 -11.68
CA LEU A 142 10.51 -10.57 -12.92
C LEU A 142 9.86 -11.79 -13.58
N ILE A 143 10.62 -12.88 -13.77
CA ILE A 143 10.12 -14.11 -14.41
C ILE A 143 8.98 -14.72 -13.59
N LYS A 144 9.13 -14.82 -12.27
CA LYS A 144 8.05 -15.30 -11.39
C LYS A 144 6.79 -14.43 -11.48
N THR A 145 6.94 -13.12 -11.63
CA THR A 145 5.79 -12.25 -11.87
C THR A 145 5.14 -12.53 -13.21
N LEU A 146 5.91 -12.69 -14.30
CA LEU A 146 5.37 -12.97 -15.62
C LEU A 146 4.62 -14.33 -15.65
N ASP A 147 5.15 -15.36 -14.99
CA ASP A 147 4.47 -16.64 -14.77
C ASP A 147 3.13 -16.44 -14.04
N TRP A 148 3.15 -15.67 -12.94
CA TRP A 148 1.97 -15.39 -12.14
C TRP A 148 0.93 -14.59 -12.93
N ARG A 149 1.33 -13.57 -13.71
CA ARG A 149 0.41 -12.77 -14.53
C ARG A 149 -0.20 -13.61 -15.64
N LYS A 150 0.57 -14.46 -16.31
CA LYS A 150 0.07 -15.42 -17.31
C LYS A 150 -0.98 -16.37 -16.72
N LYS A 151 -0.80 -16.81 -15.47
CA LYS A 151 -1.74 -17.70 -14.78
C LYS A 151 -2.99 -16.98 -14.26
N THR A 152 -2.82 -15.80 -13.68
CA THR A 152 -3.84 -15.11 -12.88
C THR A 152 -4.66 -14.11 -13.70
N ASP A 153 -4.08 -13.60 -14.78
CA ASP A 153 -4.63 -12.56 -15.64
C ASP A 153 -5.21 -11.35 -14.87
N PRO A 154 -4.35 -10.55 -14.20
CA PRO A 154 -4.82 -9.45 -13.36
C PRO A 154 -5.61 -8.37 -14.12
N LEU A 155 -5.38 -8.22 -15.43
CA LEU A 155 -6.12 -7.27 -16.25
C LEU A 155 -7.57 -7.71 -16.45
N GLU A 156 -7.84 -9.01 -16.57
CA GLU A 156 -9.19 -9.56 -16.56
C GLU A 156 -9.83 -9.48 -15.16
N LEU A 157 -9.05 -9.62 -14.09
CA LEU A 157 -9.57 -9.46 -12.72
C LEU A 157 -10.18 -8.08 -12.46
N VAL A 158 -9.66 -7.01 -13.08
CA VAL A 158 -10.25 -5.66 -12.99
C VAL A 158 -11.59 -5.56 -13.68
N ARG A 159 -11.79 -6.32 -14.77
CA ARG A 159 -13.02 -6.33 -15.58
C ARG A 159 -14.10 -7.26 -15.01
N ARG A 160 -13.72 -8.17 -14.11
CA ARG A 160 -14.62 -9.11 -13.45
C ARG A 160 -15.56 -8.39 -12.47
N MET A 161 -16.77 -8.95 -12.33
CA MET A 161 -17.73 -8.56 -11.30
C MET A 161 -17.53 -9.38 -10.02
N TYR A 162 -17.59 -8.71 -8.87
CA TYR A 162 -17.45 -9.29 -7.53
C TYR A 162 -18.74 -9.12 -6.74
N SER A 163 -18.97 -9.97 -5.72
CA SER A 163 -20.20 -9.90 -4.95
C SER A 163 -20.32 -8.63 -4.10
N LYS A 164 -21.44 -7.91 -4.23
CA LYS A 164 -21.77 -6.76 -3.36
C LYS A 164 -21.90 -7.14 -1.91
N SER A 165 -22.47 -8.31 -1.59
CA SER A 165 -22.64 -8.71 -0.18
C SER A 165 -21.29 -8.88 0.52
N LYS A 166 -20.26 -9.29 -0.23
CA LYS A 166 -18.90 -9.53 0.28
C LYS A 166 -18.01 -8.29 0.30
N PHE A 167 -18.10 -7.43 -0.72
CA PHE A 167 -17.07 -6.42 -1.00
C PHE A 167 -17.55 -4.98 -1.12
N GLU A 168 -18.87 -4.72 -1.12
CA GLU A 168 -19.40 -3.36 -1.19
C GLU A 168 -18.85 -2.49 -0.07
N GLY A 169 -18.26 -1.36 -0.44
CA GLY A 169 -17.74 -0.38 0.51
C GLY A 169 -16.40 -0.73 1.16
N LEU A 170 -15.74 -1.83 0.73
CA LEU A 170 -14.48 -2.28 1.34
C LEU A 170 -13.22 -1.80 0.61
N GLY A 171 -13.34 -1.33 -0.63
CA GLY A 171 -12.19 -1.03 -1.49
C GLY A 171 -12.47 0.13 -2.43
N PHE A 172 -11.65 1.19 -2.34
CA PHE A 172 -11.77 2.36 -3.23
C PHE A 172 -10.42 2.80 -3.78
N VAL A 173 -10.46 3.45 -4.94
CA VAL A 173 -9.34 4.18 -5.55
C VAL A 173 -9.74 5.63 -5.71
N THR A 174 -8.96 6.56 -5.19
CA THR A 174 -9.14 8.00 -5.45
C THR A 174 -7.90 8.58 -6.09
N THR A 175 -8.12 9.53 -7.00
CA THR A 175 -7.07 10.25 -7.72
C THR A 175 -7.22 11.73 -7.43
N TYR A 176 -6.16 12.33 -6.92
CA TYR A 176 -6.09 13.78 -6.70
C TYR A 176 -5.10 14.36 -7.69
N VAL A 177 -5.42 15.51 -8.27
CA VAL A 177 -4.58 16.20 -9.25
C VAL A 177 -4.37 17.67 -8.86
N ILE A 178 -3.32 18.27 -9.42
CA ILE A 178 -3.15 19.73 -9.37
C ILE A 178 -4.24 20.40 -10.20
N ASP A 179 -4.85 21.46 -9.66
CA ASP A 179 -5.96 22.15 -10.32
C ASP A 179 -5.49 22.85 -11.61
N GLY A 180 -6.27 22.71 -12.69
CA GLY A 180 -6.08 23.49 -13.93
C GLY A 180 -5.04 22.95 -14.91
N LYS A 181 -4.64 21.68 -14.84
CA LYS A 181 -3.70 21.05 -15.79
C LYS A 181 -4.22 19.73 -16.35
N GLU A 182 -3.89 19.46 -17.62
CA GLU A 182 -3.82 18.09 -18.13
C GLU A 182 -2.61 17.41 -17.48
N VAL A 183 -2.81 16.20 -16.95
CA VAL A 183 -1.80 15.51 -16.14
C VAL A 183 -0.80 14.81 -17.06
N ASP A 184 0.16 15.58 -17.57
CA ASP A 184 1.26 15.05 -18.38
C ASP A 184 2.41 14.51 -17.52
N GLU A 185 2.47 14.91 -16.25
CA GLU A 185 3.56 14.61 -15.32
C GLU A 185 3.05 13.79 -14.11
N PRO A 186 3.73 12.68 -13.74
CA PRO A 186 3.27 11.79 -12.67
C PRO A 186 3.25 12.44 -11.27
N GLU A 187 4.04 13.49 -11.04
CA GLU A 187 4.11 14.21 -9.76
C GLU A 187 2.94 15.17 -9.53
N GLU A 188 2.15 15.42 -10.57
CA GLU A 188 0.97 16.28 -10.51
C GLU A 188 -0.30 15.51 -10.13
N ARG A 189 -0.14 14.21 -9.81
CA ARG A 189 -1.21 13.35 -9.32
C ARG A 189 -0.76 12.50 -8.14
N GLU A 190 -1.70 12.21 -7.25
CA GLU A 190 -1.52 11.29 -6.14
C GLU A 190 -2.69 10.30 -6.14
N ILE A 191 -2.35 9.01 -6.12
CA ILE A 191 -3.31 7.91 -6.17
C ILE A 191 -3.36 7.27 -4.79
N PHE A 192 -4.57 7.02 -4.30
CA PHE A 192 -4.82 6.35 -3.04
C PHE A 192 -5.61 5.08 -3.29
N THR A 193 -5.19 3.99 -2.66
CA THR A 193 -6.06 2.81 -2.44
C THR A 193 -6.54 2.80 -1.01
N TRP A 194 -7.83 2.57 -0.82
CA TRP A 194 -8.49 2.55 0.47
C TRP A 194 -9.02 1.14 0.73
N ASN A 195 -8.69 0.57 1.88
CA ASN A 195 -9.19 -0.71 2.34
C ASN A 195 -9.93 -0.53 3.66
N ILE A 196 -11.26 -0.60 3.62
CA ILE A 196 -12.14 -0.28 4.75
C ILE A 196 -12.51 -1.57 5.47
N TYR A 197 -11.55 -2.21 6.13
CA TYR A 197 -11.77 -3.48 6.82
C TYR A 197 -12.74 -3.34 8.01
N GLY A 198 -12.84 -2.15 8.59
CA GLY A 198 -13.86 -1.82 9.57
C GLY A 198 -15.31 -1.96 9.08
N GLY A 199 -15.50 -1.92 7.76
CA GLY A 199 -16.81 -2.07 7.11
C GLY A 199 -17.20 -3.52 6.78
N VAL A 200 -16.38 -4.51 7.13
CA VAL A 200 -16.68 -5.93 6.84
C VAL A 200 -17.93 -6.36 7.60
N LYS A 201 -18.98 -6.73 6.85
CA LYS A 201 -20.27 -7.18 7.40
C LYS A 201 -20.22 -8.62 7.92
N SER A 202 -19.51 -9.50 7.20
CA SER A 202 -19.34 -10.91 7.55
C SER A 202 -17.91 -11.37 7.22
N ILE A 203 -17.16 -11.77 8.25
CA ILE A 203 -15.78 -12.24 8.09
C ILE A 203 -15.75 -13.52 7.24
N ASP A 204 -16.69 -14.44 7.47
CA ASP A 204 -16.71 -15.71 6.76
C ASP A 204 -17.08 -15.54 5.29
N GLU A 205 -17.99 -14.62 4.96
CA GLU A 205 -18.32 -14.34 3.55
C GLU A 205 -17.19 -13.62 2.82
N THR A 206 -16.57 -12.62 3.45
CA THR A 206 -15.52 -11.81 2.82
C THR A 206 -14.19 -12.57 2.72
N PHE A 207 -13.82 -13.37 3.73
CA PHE A 207 -12.50 -14.02 3.83
C PHE A 207 -12.54 -15.55 3.75
N GLY A 208 -13.72 -16.18 3.77
CA GLY A 208 -13.85 -17.64 3.72
C GLY A 208 -13.38 -18.24 2.40
N ASN A 209 -13.55 -17.52 1.29
CA ASN A 209 -12.95 -17.85 0.01
C ASN A 209 -11.68 -17.02 -0.24
N LEU A 210 -10.52 -17.60 0.09
CA LEU A 210 -9.24 -16.92 -0.01
C LEU A 210 -8.92 -16.47 -1.44
N GLU A 211 -9.15 -17.33 -2.43
CA GLU A 211 -8.82 -17.01 -3.84
C GLU A 211 -9.67 -15.84 -4.35
N GLU A 212 -10.97 -15.85 -4.07
CA GLU A 212 -11.87 -14.76 -4.46
C GLU A 212 -11.48 -13.44 -3.80
N PHE A 213 -11.14 -13.46 -2.50
CA PHE A 213 -10.65 -12.28 -1.80
C PHE A 213 -9.36 -11.74 -2.42
N ILE A 214 -8.39 -12.61 -2.72
CA ILE A 214 -7.12 -12.20 -3.33
C ILE A 214 -7.34 -11.63 -4.73
N ASN A 215 -8.22 -12.23 -5.53
CA ASN A 215 -8.57 -11.72 -6.85
C ASN A 215 -9.18 -10.31 -6.77
N TRP A 216 -10.11 -10.09 -5.83
CA TRP A 216 -10.68 -8.77 -5.57
C TRP A 216 -9.61 -7.75 -5.11
N ARG A 217 -8.68 -8.16 -4.23
CA ARG A 217 -7.59 -7.27 -3.78
C ARG A 217 -6.64 -6.90 -4.91
N VAL A 218 -6.34 -7.86 -5.80
CA VAL A 218 -5.54 -7.64 -7.01
C VAL A 218 -6.25 -6.70 -7.97
N ALA A 219 -7.56 -6.90 -8.20
CA ALA A 219 -8.37 -6.00 -9.04
C ALA A 219 -8.34 -4.55 -8.52
N LEU A 220 -8.43 -4.34 -7.20
CA LEU A 220 -8.31 -3.01 -6.62
C LEU A 220 -6.93 -2.38 -6.85
N MET A 221 -5.85 -3.18 -6.74
CA MET A 221 -4.49 -2.72 -6.99
C MET A 221 -4.29 -2.35 -8.47
N GLU A 222 -4.71 -3.21 -9.40
CA GLU A 222 -4.61 -2.99 -10.84
C GLU A 222 -5.46 -1.79 -11.30
N LEU A 223 -6.65 -1.59 -10.72
CA LEU A 223 -7.45 -0.37 -10.93
C LEU A 223 -6.66 0.89 -10.54
N ALA A 224 -5.93 0.85 -9.42
CA ALA A 224 -5.07 1.96 -9.01
C ALA A 224 -3.86 2.16 -9.93
N LEU A 225 -3.33 1.11 -10.54
CA LEU A 225 -2.24 1.21 -11.51
C LEU A 225 -2.70 1.79 -12.85
N GLN A 226 -3.95 1.55 -13.25
CA GLN A 226 -4.56 2.26 -14.37
C GLN A 226 -4.63 3.76 -14.09
N GLU A 227 -5.00 4.17 -12.87
CA GLU A 227 -4.96 5.58 -12.46
C GLU A 227 -3.54 6.13 -12.33
N LEU A 228 -2.55 5.30 -11.98
CA LEU A 228 -1.14 5.71 -11.90
C LEU A 228 -0.55 6.00 -13.30
N ASN A 229 -1.09 5.36 -14.34
CA ASN A 229 -0.77 5.58 -15.74
C ASN A 229 0.73 5.47 -16.09
N ILE A 230 1.38 4.37 -15.69
CA ILE A 230 2.77 4.08 -16.10
C ILE A 230 2.89 3.96 -17.63
N CYS A 231 1.84 3.49 -18.31
CA CYS A 231 1.82 3.38 -19.78
C CYS A 231 1.99 4.73 -20.49
N GLY A 232 1.51 5.82 -19.89
CA GLY A 232 1.67 7.19 -20.41
C GLY A 232 2.98 7.86 -20.03
N ALA A 233 3.94 7.14 -19.44
CA ALA A 233 5.16 7.74 -18.93
C ALA A 233 6.06 8.33 -20.03
N ILE A 234 6.45 9.58 -19.83
CA ILE A 234 7.32 10.35 -20.73
C ILE A 234 8.75 10.52 -20.22
N LYS A 235 9.04 10.12 -18.98
CA LYS A 235 10.36 10.21 -18.35
C LYS A 235 10.71 8.91 -17.62
N PRO A 236 11.98 8.45 -17.67
CA PRO A 236 12.41 7.30 -16.90
C PRO A 236 12.51 7.62 -15.40
N ILE A 237 12.64 6.56 -14.60
CA ILE A 237 12.95 6.65 -13.17
C ILE A 237 14.39 6.23 -12.89
N THR A 238 14.88 6.52 -11.69
CA THR A 238 16.19 6.07 -11.20
C THR A 238 16.05 5.30 -9.90
N ALA A 239 17.16 4.91 -9.29
CA ALA A 239 17.16 4.33 -7.95
C ALA A 239 16.65 5.31 -6.88
N ASP A 240 16.92 6.61 -7.06
CA ASP A 240 16.65 7.65 -6.06
C ASP A 240 15.42 8.50 -6.39
N TYR A 241 14.91 8.41 -7.63
CA TYR A 241 13.76 9.20 -8.10
C TYR A 241 12.74 8.32 -8.80
N ASP A 242 11.55 8.19 -8.20
CA ASP A 242 10.44 7.41 -8.73
C ASP A 242 9.08 8.03 -8.33
N PRO A 243 8.43 8.76 -9.24
CA PRO A 243 7.14 9.38 -8.99
C PRO A 243 5.96 8.41 -9.19
N TYR A 244 6.17 7.23 -9.78
CA TYR A 244 5.12 6.25 -10.06
C TYR A 244 4.87 5.37 -8.84
N LYS A 245 4.35 5.96 -7.78
CA LYS A 245 4.01 5.28 -6.52
C LYS A 245 2.64 5.75 -6.01
N LEU A 246 1.97 4.90 -5.24
CA LEU A 246 0.65 5.18 -4.68
C LEU A 246 0.63 5.07 -3.16
N PHE A 247 -0.33 5.76 -2.55
CA PHE A 247 -0.64 5.65 -1.13
C PHE A 247 -1.60 4.49 -0.88
N GLN A 248 -1.43 3.82 0.26
CA GLN A 248 -2.38 2.81 0.74
C GLN A 248 -2.92 3.22 2.11
N VAL A 249 -4.23 3.24 2.26
CA VAL A 249 -4.90 3.51 3.52
C VAL A 249 -5.70 2.27 3.92
N HIS A 250 -5.40 1.73 5.09
CA HIS A 250 -6.17 0.67 5.71
C HIS A 250 -6.93 1.24 6.90
N ASP A 251 -8.27 1.21 6.84
CA ASP A 251 -9.13 1.62 7.94
C ASP A 251 -9.61 0.39 8.72
N TYR A 252 -9.29 0.38 10.01
CA TYR A 252 -9.68 -0.68 10.94
C TYR A 252 -10.68 -0.24 12.01
N LYS A 253 -11.41 0.86 11.77
CA LYS A 253 -12.48 1.35 12.66
C LYS A 253 -13.43 0.22 13.05
N SER A 254 -13.76 0.14 14.34
CA SER A 254 -14.69 -0.86 14.89
C SER A 254 -14.27 -2.34 14.80
N ILE A 255 -13.04 -2.65 14.39
CA ILE A 255 -12.55 -4.04 14.43
C ILE A 255 -12.18 -4.43 15.86
N SER A 256 -12.72 -5.56 16.32
CA SER A 256 -12.26 -6.21 17.55
C SER A 256 -11.01 -7.04 17.28
N PHE A 257 -9.87 -6.62 17.82
CA PHE A 257 -8.58 -7.29 17.65
C PHE A 257 -8.35 -8.43 18.64
N LEU A 258 -9.32 -8.73 19.51
CA LEU A 258 -9.19 -9.72 20.58
C LEU A 258 -9.05 -11.15 20.05
N ARG A 259 -9.50 -11.43 18.81
CA ARG A 259 -9.27 -12.70 18.10
C ARG A 259 -9.23 -12.43 16.59
N SER A 260 -8.05 -12.42 15.97
CA SER A 260 -7.95 -12.43 14.50
C SER A 260 -8.36 -13.80 13.97
N PRO A 261 -9.48 -13.94 13.23
CA PRO A 261 -9.92 -15.23 12.73
C PRO A 261 -8.87 -15.82 11.76
N PRO A 262 -8.71 -17.17 11.69
CA PRO A 262 -7.74 -17.81 10.80
C PRO A 262 -7.86 -17.38 9.33
N HIS A 263 -9.09 -17.13 8.86
CA HIS A 263 -9.36 -16.64 7.52
C HIS A 263 -8.74 -15.25 7.26
N VAL A 264 -8.87 -14.32 8.20
CA VAL A 264 -8.27 -12.97 8.09
C VAL A 264 -6.75 -13.04 8.07
N LYS A 265 -6.15 -13.89 8.92
CA LYS A 265 -4.70 -14.11 8.92
C LYS A 265 -4.21 -14.67 7.59
N SER A 266 -4.94 -15.65 7.02
CA SER A 266 -4.60 -16.27 5.74
C SER A 266 -4.71 -15.26 4.59
N ALA A 267 -5.81 -14.51 4.54
CA ALA A 267 -6.04 -13.44 3.59
C ALA A 267 -4.96 -12.35 3.65
N SER A 268 -4.60 -11.90 4.84
CA SER A 268 -3.53 -10.92 5.03
C SER A 268 -2.17 -11.46 4.58
N THR A 269 -1.84 -12.70 4.95
CA THR A 269 -0.55 -13.32 4.61
C THR A 269 -0.40 -13.51 3.10
N GLU A 270 -1.45 -14.02 2.45
CA GLU A 270 -1.41 -14.22 1.00
C GLU A 270 -1.40 -12.88 0.25
N THR A 271 -2.12 -11.86 0.72
CA THR A 271 -2.06 -10.50 0.13
C THR A 271 -0.64 -9.94 0.17
N ILE A 272 0.04 -10.04 1.31
CA ILE A 272 1.43 -9.57 1.48
C ILE A 272 2.34 -10.32 0.51
N LYS A 273 2.23 -11.65 0.45
CA LYS A 273 3.03 -12.49 -0.44
C LYS A 273 2.83 -12.13 -1.91
N VAL A 274 1.58 -12.01 -2.36
CA VAL A 274 1.25 -11.64 -3.75
C VAL A 274 1.78 -10.25 -4.08
N PHE A 275 1.61 -9.27 -3.19
CA PHE A 275 2.04 -7.89 -3.44
C PHE A 275 3.57 -7.73 -3.39
N ALA A 276 4.25 -8.39 -2.45
CA ALA A 276 5.71 -8.36 -2.39
C ALA A 276 6.36 -8.99 -3.63
N GLN A 277 5.80 -10.10 -4.13
CA GLN A 277 6.32 -10.77 -5.32
C GLN A 277 6.04 -9.98 -6.61
N ASN A 278 4.79 -9.55 -6.82
CA ASN A 278 4.31 -9.13 -8.15
C ASN A 278 4.13 -7.61 -8.33
N TYR A 279 4.21 -6.84 -7.24
CA TYR A 279 4.01 -5.38 -7.24
C TYR A 279 5.15 -4.62 -6.52
N PRO A 280 6.44 -4.91 -6.83
CA PRO A 280 7.56 -4.22 -6.21
C PRO A 280 7.59 -2.71 -6.52
N GLU A 281 8.12 -1.92 -5.59
CA GLU A 281 8.39 -0.48 -5.77
C GLU A 281 7.18 0.37 -6.21
N LEU A 282 5.96 -0.03 -5.85
CA LEU A 282 4.73 0.74 -6.12
C LEU A 282 4.17 1.48 -4.90
N LEU A 283 4.62 1.13 -3.69
CA LEU A 283 4.14 1.75 -2.45
C LEU A 283 4.92 3.03 -2.12
N LYS A 284 4.22 4.15 -2.03
CA LYS A 284 4.73 5.43 -1.52
C LYS A 284 4.77 5.41 0.00
N GLU A 285 3.60 5.48 0.63
CA GLU A 285 3.40 5.34 2.07
C GLU A 285 2.13 4.54 2.36
N LYS A 286 2.10 3.93 3.54
CA LYS A 286 0.99 3.11 4.01
C LYS A 286 0.50 3.60 5.37
N PHE A 287 -0.77 4.00 5.41
CA PHE A 287 -1.43 4.50 6.61
C PHE A 287 -2.36 3.43 7.17
N PHE A 288 -2.25 3.18 8.46
CA PHE A 288 -3.18 2.31 9.20
C PHE A 288 -3.95 3.19 10.17
N VAL A 289 -5.21 3.48 9.84
CA VAL A 289 -6.03 4.43 10.57
C VAL A 289 -7.05 3.72 11.45
N ASN A 290 -7.46 4.41 12.52
CA ASN A 290 -8.39 3.89 13.53
C ASN A 290 -7.90 2.58 14.18
N VAL A 291 -6.58 2.41 14.30
CA VAL A 291 -5.99 1.28 15.03
C VAL A 291 -6.00 1.57 16.55
N PRO A 292 -6.29 0.58 17.42
CA PRO A 292 -6.17 0.76 18.86
C PRO A 292 -4.78 1.29 19.20
N ALA A 293 -4.69 2.24 20.13
CA ALA A 293 -3.43 2.84 20.61
C ALA A 293 -2.55 1.86 21.42
N ILE A 294 -2.54 0.57 21.05
CA ILE A 294 -1.81 -0.50 21.74
C ILE A 294 -0.52 -0.74 20.97
N MET A 295 0.60 -0.24 21.51
CA MET A 295 1.95 -0.34 20.94
C MET A 295 2.35 -1.76 20.50
N GLY A 296 1.84 -2.80 21.17
CA GLY A 296 2.13 -4.20 20.82
C GLY A 296 1.56 -4.67 19.47
N PHE A 297 0.42 -4.13 19.03
CA PHE A 297 -0.18 -4.50 17.73
C PHE A 297 0.59 -3.89 16.57
N VAL A 298 0.91 -2.60 16.66
CA VAL A 298 1.76 -1.88 15.70
C VAL A 298 3.09 -2.61 15.52
N TYR A 299 3.72 -3.01 16.63
CA TYR A 299 4.99 -3.74 16.60
C TYR A 299 4.88 -5.16 16.01
N GLY A 300 3.79 -5.87 16.28
CA GLY A 300 3.52 -7.21 15.75
C GLY A 300 3.27 -7.21 14.24
N PHE A 301 2.53 -6.22 13.74
CA PHE A 301 2.31 -6.03 12.30
C PHE A 301 3.61 -5.64 11.57
N MET A 302 4.44 -4.78 12.17
CA MET A 302 5.74 -4.38 11.61
C MET A 302 6.79 -5.51 11.57
N LYS A 303 6.77 -6.43 12.56
CA LYS A 303 7.71 -7.58 12.62
C LYS A 303 7.39 -8.70 11.63
N LEU A 304 6.15 -8.78 11.15
CA LEU A 304 5.66 -9.91 10.36
C LEU A 304 5.86 -9.67 8.85
N PHE A 305 7.11 -9.62 8.38
CA PHE A 305 7.46 -9.64 6.94
C PHE A 305 7.49 -8.29 6.20
N VAL A 306 8.21 -7.32 6.76
CA VAL A 306 8.46 -6.04 6.08
C VAL A 306 9.96 -5.76 6.07
N ALA A 307 10.56 -5.65 4.88
CA ALA A 307 11.95 -5.23 4.76
C ALA A 307 12.16 -3.87 5.48
N PRO A 308 13.32 -3.60 6.11
CA PRO A 308 13.54 -2.37 6.88
C PRO A 308 13.19 -1.07 6.11
N LYS A 309 13.36 -1.07 4.78
CA LYS A 309 13.00 0.03 3.88
C LYS A 309 11.49 0.33 3.85
N THR A 310 10.65 -0.68 4.06
CA THR A 310 9.18 -0.54 4.02
C THR A 310 8.61 -0.19 5.40
N ILE A 311 9.31 -0.49 6.50
CA ILE A 311 8.90 -0.11 7.86
C ILE A 311 8.78 1.42 8.02
N LYS A 312 9.71 2.19 7.42
CA LYS A 312 9.69 3.66 7.47
C LYS A 312 8.48 4.28 6.77
N LYS A 313 7.80 3.53 5.89
CA LYS A 313 6.64 3.96 5.13
C LYS A 313 5.33 3.71 5.87
N PHE A 314 5.35 3.16 7.08
CA PHE A 314 4.17 2.70 7.81
C PHE A 314 3.80 3.68 8.92
N HIS A 315 2.60 4.24 8.82
CA HIS A 315 2.11 5.30 9.69
C HIS A 315 0.85 4.80 10.43
N PRO A 316 1.01 4.17 11.61
CA PRO A 316 -0.11 3.78 12.45
C PRO A 316 -0.72 5.02 13.13
N MET A 317 -2.04 5.16 13.05
CA MET A 317 -2.77 6.31 13.58
C MET A 317 -4.00 5.85 14.35
N SER A 318 -4.11 6.27 15.61
CA SER A 318 -5.27 5.92 16.44
C SER A 318 -6.56 6.65 16.06
N ASN A 319 -6.45 7.79 15.39
CA ASN A 319 -7.60 8.56 14.90
C ASN A 319 -7.40 8.86 13.42
N GLY A 320 -8.27 8.31 12.57
CA GLY A 320 -8.25 8.53 11.12
C GLY A 320 -8.44 9.98 10.70
N ALA A 321 -9.09 10.81 11.52
CA ALA A 321 -9.24 12.24 11.25
C ALA A 321 -7.91 13.03 11.25
N ASN A 322 -6.80 12.41 11.67
CA ASN A 322 -5.48 13.02 11.56
C ASN A 322 -4.81 12.78 10.21
N LEU A 323 -5.31 11.87 9.36
CA LEU A 323 -4.67 11.48 8.11
C LEU A 323 -4.46 12.68 7.17
N ALA A 324 -5.44 13.58 7.05
CA ALA A 324 -5.32 14.79 6.23
C ALA A 324 -4.12 15.68 6.58
N LYS A 325 -3.67 15.66 7.84
CA LYS A 325 -2.53 16.48 8.30
C LYS A 325 -1.19 16.00 7.74
N GLU A 326 -1.07 14.70 7.43
CA GLU A 326 0.14 14.11 6.85
C GLU A 326 0.44 14.65 5.43
N PHE A 327 -0.55 15.29 4.79
CA PHE A 327 -0.45 15.81 3.42
C PHE A 327 -0.34 17.33 3.35
N SER A 328 0.02 18.01 4.45
CA SER A 328 0.21 19.48 4.46
C SER A 328 1.33 19.94 3.53
N GLU A 329 2.34 19.10 3.32
CA GLU A 329 3.51 19.37 2.48
C GLU A 329 3.41 18.71 1.09
N SER A 330 2.23 18.19 0.73
CA SER A 330 2.03 17.60 -0.59
C SER A 330 2.24 18.62 -1.71
N ARG A 331 2.80 18.15 -2.83
CA ARG A 331 2.89 18.92 -4.07
C ARG A 331 1.50 19.29 -4.61
N ILE A 332 0.49 18.47 -4.32
CA ILE A 332 -0.89 18.82 -4.58
C ILE A 332 -1.36 19.74 -3.47
N LYS A 333 -1.48 21.03 -3.80
CA LYS A 333 -1.94 22.05 -2.86
C LYS A 333 -3.29 21.66 -2.25
N GLY A 334 -3.35 21.64 -0.92
CA GLY A 334 -4.56 21.33 -0.18
C GLY A 334 -4.98 19.86 -0.26
N LEU A 335 -4.09 18.92 -0.62
CA LEU A 335 -4.41 17.49 -0.72
C LEU A 335 -5.14 16.96 0.52
N GLY A 336 -4.68 17.32 1.72
CA GLY A 336 -5.35 16.94 2.96
C GLY A 336 -6.82 17.39 3.04
N GLU A 337 -7.13 18.61 2.57
CA GLU A 337 -8.51 19.11 2.52
C GLU A 337 -9.35 18.39 1.45
N LYS A 338 -8.72 17.88 0.39
CA LYS A 338 -9.39 17.10 -0.66
C LYS A 338 -9.74 15.67 -0.21
N LEU A 339 -9.16 15.16 0.88
CA LEU A 339 -9.52 13.85 1.44
C LEU A 339 -10.94 13.86 2.02
N PRO A 340 -11.60 12.68 2.14
CA PRO A 340 -12.93 12.60 2.76
C PRO A 340 -12.95 13.12 4.19
N ALA A 341 -14.12 13.62 4.63
CA ALA A 341 -14.31 14.17 5.96
C ALA A 341 -13.94 13.20 7.11
N GLU A 342 -14.18 11.89 6.92
CA GLU A 342 -13.84 10.85 7.89
C GLU A 342 -12.32 10.74 8.16
N TYR A 343 -11.50 11.25 7.24
CA TYR A 343 -10.04 11.28 7.32
C TYR A 343 -9.47 12.67 7.59
N GLY A 344 -10.33 13.61 8.03
CA GLY A 344 -9.94 14.96 8.45
C GLY A 344 -9.92 16.00 7.32
N GLY A 345 -10.36 15.63 6.12
CA GLY A 345 -10.51 16.55 5.01
C GLY A 345 -11.91 17.15 4.92
N LYS A 346 -12.26 17.68 3.74
CA LYS A 346 -13.54 18.29 3.39
C LYS A 346 -14.11 17.73 2.08
N GLY A 347 -13.43 16.74 1.49
CA GLY A 347 -13.85 16.04 0.28
C GLY A 347 -15.08 15.17 0.50
N GLY A 348 -15.68 14.75 -0.62
CA GLY A 348 -16.83 13.85 -0.61
C GLY A 348 -16.49 12.47 -0.02
N GLU A 349 -17.53 11.74 0.37
CA GLU A 349 -17.40 10.37 0.88
C GLU A 349 -16.77 9.45 -0.16
N LEU A 350 -15.99 8.45 0.28
CA LEU A 350 -15.31 7.51 -0.62
C LEU A 350 -16.26 6.85 -1.63
N LYS A 351 -17.49 6.54 -1.22
CA LYS A 351 -18.51 5.95 -2.12
C LYS A 351 -18.92 6.89 -3.26
N ALA A 352 -18.82 8.21 -3.05
CA ALA A 352 -19.20 9.21 -4.04
C ALA A 352 -18.03 9.60 -4.96
N VAL A 353 -16.79 9.59 -4.45
CA VAL A 353 -15.62 10.12 -5.17
C VAL A 353 -14.62 9.03 -5.61
N GLY A 354 -14.72 7.84 -5.04
CA GLY A 354 -13.81 6.72 -5.32
C GLY A 354 -14.33 5.80 -6.40
N LYS A 355 -13.40 5.20 -7.14
CA LYS A 355 -13.65 4.07 -8.04
C LYS A 355 -13.52 2.77 -7.24
N GLU A 356 -14.34 1.78 -7.52
CA GLU A 356 -14.25 0.45 -6.92
C GLU A 356 -14.24 -0.63 -8.02
N PRO A 357 -13.70 -1.84 -7.76
CA PRO A 357 -13.89 -2.98 -8.65
C PRO A 357 -15.38 -3.21 -8.92
N PHE A 358 -15.75 -3.69 -10.12
CA PHE A 358 -17.16 -3.86 -10.46
C PHE A 358 -17.86 -4.83 -9.50
N LEU A 359 -19.02 -4.43 -8.99
CA LEU A 359 -19.79 -5.25 -8.06
C LEU A 359 -21.15 -5.67 -8.63
N THR A 360 -21.55 -6.92 -8.38
CA THR A 360 -22.85 -7.50 -8.74
C THR A 360 -23.66 -7.87 -7.51
N SER A 361 -24.98 -7.75 -7.61
CA SER A 361 -25.93 -8.23 -6.59
C SER A 361 -26.22 -9.73 -6.73
N GLU A 362 -25.83 -10.33 -7.85
CA GLU A 362 -26.06 -11.74 -8.19
C GLU A 362 -25.08 -12.71 -7.53
#